data_AF-A0A6C0BVT0-F1
#
_entry.id   AF-A0A6C0BVT0-F1
#
_cell.length_a   1.000
_cell.length_b   1.000
_cell.length_c   1.000
_cell.angle_alpha   90.00
_cell.angle_beta   90.00
_cell.angle_gamma   90.00
#
_symmetry.space_group_name_H-M   'P 1'
#
loop_
_entity.id
_entity.type
_entity.pdbx_description
1 polymer ?
#
loop_
_entity_poly.entity_id
_entity_poly.type
_entity_poly.pdbx_seq_one_letter_code
_entity_poly.pdbx_strand_id
1 'polypeptide(L)'
;MDFISFNASLMINLFNGWKNNKEKNIIIDPMSCLIKLGLLAFYPVGTKISIVGNKITLAEPSIFQGAFRFLNGDGREDLHNLCVPIMKSIEWYWNTEDKEIGALFDYAITGLDKLRSTYPANSIISHCLDLYSQYLVCKKVKKMDENTTTSKKKKIATEIEDDNKIHNFLKTLWTPREIHIIIQTMLEYESKLKTNKQEMVKLHSILEMTSAKEMELSAFLKGHATSL
;
A
#
# COMPACT_ATOMS: atom_id res chain seq x y z
N MET A 1 5.33 -16.10 26.30
CA MET A 1 4.17 -15.42 25.71
C MET A 1 4.26 -13.98 26.17
N ASP A 2 4.92 -13.13 25.40
CA ASP A 2 5.01 -11.70 25.71
C ASP A 2 4.65 -10.96 24.43
N PHE A 3 3.38 -10.52 24.38
CA PHE A 3 2.90 -9.65 23.32
C PHE A 3 3.66 -8.33 23.43
N ILE A 4 4.40 -7.99 22.38
CA ILE A 4 5.15 -6.76 22.22
C ILE A 4 4.25 -5.57 22.61
N SER A 5 4.62 -4.87 23.69
CA SER A 5 4.05 -3.58 24.05
C SER A 5 4.48 -2.55 23.01
N PHE A 6 3.72 -2.52 21.92
CA PHE A 6 3.96 -1.63 20.79
C PHE A 6 3.77 -0.17 21.23
N ASN A 7 4.89 0.55 21.30
CA ASN A 7 4.97 1.90 21.87
C ASN A 7 4.36 2.89 20.87
N ALA A 8 3.25 3.52 21.23
CA ALA A 8 2.55 4.51 20.40
C ALA A 8 3.47 5.67 19.97
N SER A 9 4.55 5.92 20.72
CA SER A 9 5.58 6.91 20.41
C SER A 9 6.35 6.64 19.11
N LEU A 10 6.56 5.37 18.72
CA LEU A 10 7.24 5.03 17.46
C LEU A 10 6.37 5.39 16.25
N MET A 11 5.05 5.15 16.34
CA MET A 11 4.09 5.56 15.31
C MET A 11 3.93 7.06 15.23
N ILE A 12 3.88 7.75 16.38
CA ILE A 12 3.81 9.20 16.45
C ILE A 12 5.10 9.81 15.87
N ASN A 13 6.26 9.20 16.05
CA ASN A 13 7.51 9.67 15.44
C ASN A 13 7.58 9.39 13.93
N LEU A 14 6.98 8.30 13.43
CA LEU A 14 6.83 8.06 11.98
C LEU A 14 5.86 9.07 11.34
N PHE A 15 4.77 9.44 12.03
CA PHE A 15 3.85 10.49 11.60
C PHE A 15 4.47 11.91 11.71
N ASN A 16 5.23 12.19 12.76
CA ASN A 16 5.90 13.49 12.96
C ASN A 16 7.18 13.65 12.10
N GLY A 17 7.70 12.55 11.54
CA GLY A 17 8.78 12.55 10.55
C GLY A 17 8.37 13.13 9.19
N TRP A 18 7.07 13.35 8.96
CA TRP A 18 6.51 14.00 7.76
C TRP A 18 6.92 15.48 7.60
N LYS A 19 7.75 16.01 8.51
CA LYS A 19 8.20 17.39 8.50
C LYS A 19 9.71 17.50 8.66
N ASN A 20 10.48 17.09 7.63
CA ASN A 20 11.78 17.68 7.29
C ASN A 20 12.25 17.35 5.85
N ASN A 21 12.84 18.35 5.20
CA ASN A 21 13.13 18.46 3.77
C ASN A 21 14.08 17.40 3.17
N LYS A 22 13.75 16.96 1.94
CA LYS A 22 14.51 16.18 0.91
C LYS A 22 14.06 14.74 0.63
N GLU A 23 13.14 14.16 1.40
CA GLU A 23 12.53 12.88 1.02
C GLU A 23 11.35 13.12 0.06
N LYS A 24 11.24 12.31 -0.99
CA LYS A 24 10.14 12.37 -1.95
C LYS A 24 8.86 12.06 -1.15
N ASN A 25 7.98 13.04 -0.93
CA ASN A 25 6.68 12.82 -0.28
C ASN A 25 5.80 11.95 -1.20
N ILE A 26 5.95 10.63 -1.09
CA ILE A 26 5.22 9.66 -1.91
C ILE A 26 3.91 9.33 -1.18
N ILE A 27 2.81 9.83 -1.73
CA ILE A 27 1.47 9.43 -1.33
C ILE A 27 1.07 8.22 -2.18
N ILE A 28 0.66 7.15 -1.52
CA ILE A 28 0.18 5.92 -2.18
C ILE A 28 -1.30 5.74 -1.85
N ASP A 29 -2.08 5.38 -2.87
CA ASP A 29 -3.49 5.04 -2.69
C ASP A 29 -3.64 3.72 -1.90
N PRO A 30 -4.39 3.71 -0.77
CA PRO A 30 -4.56 2.53 0.06
C PRO A 30 -5.16 1.32 -0.64
N MET A 31 -6.14 1.51 -1.54
CA MET A 31 -6.77 0.39 -2.24
C MET A 31 -5.83 -0.19 -3.32
N SER A 32 -5.17 0.65 -4.12
CA SER A 32 -4.16 0.21 -5.10
C SER A 32 -3.00 -0.52 -4.41
N CYS A 33 -2.56 -0.03 -3.25
CA CYS A 33 -1.56 -0.71 -2.43
C CYS A 33 -2.03 -2.10 -2.01
N LEU A 34 -3.23 -2.22 -1.44
CA LEU A 34 -3.80 -3.49 -1.00
C LEU A 34 -3.93 -4.48 -2.16
N ILE A 35 -4.42 -4.02 -3.32
CA ILE A 35 -4.55 -4.84 -4.53
C ILE A 35 -3.20 -5.35 -5.01
N LYS A 36 -2.16 -4.50 -5.07
CA LYS A 36 -0.83 -4.91 -5.54
C LYS A 36 -0.11 -5.83 -4.57
N LEU A 37 -0.33 -5.66 -3.27
CA LEU A 37 0.09 -6.64 -2.27
C LEU A 37 -0.66 -7.96 -2.48
N GLY A 38 -1.97 -7.92 -2.76
CA GLY A 38 -2.75 -9.11 -3.07
C GLY A 38 -2.26 -9.84 -4.32
N LEU A 39 -1.94 -9.11 -5.39
CA LEU A 39 -1.42 -9.68 -6.62
C LEU A 39 -0.14 -10.48 -6.40
N LEU A 40 0.76 -10.05 -5.50
CA LEU A 40 1.98 -10.78 -5.19
C LEU A 40 1.73 -12.23 -4.77
N ALA A 41 0.55 -12.55 -4.21
CA ALA A 41 0.16 -13.93 -3.90
C ALA A 41 0.18 -14.84 -5.14
N PHE A 42 0.01 -14.29 -6.34
CA PHE A 42 -0.01 -15.02 -7.60
C PHE A 42 1.29 -14.97 -8.39
N TYR A 43 2.25 -14.15 -7.97
CA TYR A 43 3.55 -14.03 -8.62
C TYR A 43 4.58 -15.02 -8.06
N PRO A 44 5.67 -15.30 -8.82
CA PRO A 44 6.77 -16.14 -8.35
C PRO A 44 7.45 -15.56 -7.10
N VAL A 45 7.98 -16.43 -6.25
CA VAL A 45 8.84 -16.03 -5.11
C VAL A 45 10.07 -15.29 -5.66
N GLY A 46 10.49 -14.22 -4.98
CA GLY A 46 11.55 -13.32 -5.45
C GLY A 46 11.05 -12.08 -6.21
N THR A 47 9.74 -12.00 -6.46
CA THR A 47 9.12 -10.78 -7.00
C THR A 47 9.26 -9.65 -5.98
N LYS A 48 9.81 -8.52 -6.42
CA LYS A 48 10.04 -7.34 -5.58
C LYS A 48 9.02 -6.25 -5.90
N ILE A 49 8.87 -5.31 -4.96
CA ILE A 49 8.14 -4.07 -5.17
C ILE A 49 9.11 -2.92 -5.44
N SER A 50 8.73 -2.06 -6.38
CA SER A 50 9.31 -0.74 -6.65
C SER A 50 8.26 0.33 -6.34
N ILE A 51 8.64 1.41 -5.66
CA ILE A 51 7.77 2.53 -5.29
C ILE A 51 8.39 3.82 -5.87
N VAL A 52 7.79 4.32 -6.95
CA VAL A 52 8.26 5.53 -7.63
C VAL A 52 7.07 6.35 -8.08
N GLY A 53 7.08 7.65 -7.80
CA GLY A 53 6.10 8.59 -8.37
C GLY A 53 4.65 8.24 -8.06
N ASN A 54 4.33 7.99 -6.78
CA ASN A 54 2.99 7.61 -6.31
C ASN A 54 2.47 6.25 -6.83
N LYS A 55 3.36 5.44 -7.43
CA LYS A 55 3.04 4.14 -8.03
C LYS A 55 3.83 3.02 -7.39
N ILE A 56 3.17 1.89 -7.19
CA ILE A 56 3.78 0.60 -6.82
C ILE A 56 3.94 -0.23 -8.10
N THR A 57 5.10 -0.82 -8.36
CA THR A 57 5.31 -1.73 -9.50
C THR A 57 5.84 -3.07 -9.01
N LEU A 58 5.30 -4.16 -9.57
CA LEU A 58 5.77 -5.51 -9.31
C LEU A 58 6.90 -5.84 -10.28
N ALA A 59 8.06 -6.22 -9.75
CA ALA A 59 9.25 -6.57 -10.50
C ALA A 59 9.55 -8.05 -10.31
N GLU A 60 9.16 -8.88 -11.28
CA GLU A 60 9.43 -10.31 -11.30
C GLU A 60 10.93 -10.63 -11.14
N PRO A 61 11.28 -11.82 -10.62
CA PRO A 61 12.66 -12.24 -10.49
C PRO A 61 13.36 -12.20 -11.86
N SER A 62 14.44 -11.44 -11.95
CA SER A 62 15.27 -11.34 -13.15
C SER A 62 16.74 -11.32 -12.76
N ILE A 63 17.59 -11.91 -13.60
CA ILE A 63 19.04 -11.96 -13.39
C ILE A 63 19.63 -10.53 -13.27
N PHE A 64 19.01 -9.54 -13.90
CA PHE A 64 19.45 -8.13 -13.89
C PHE A 64 18.70 -7.24 -12.91
N GLN A 65 17.89 -7.80 -12.02
CA GLN A 65 17.00 -7.03 -11.13
C GLN A 65 17.75 -6.05 -10.23
N GLY A 66 19.00 -6.32 -9.85
CA GLY A 66 19.84 -5.40 -9.06
C GLY A 66 20.31 -4.18 -9.84
N ALA A 67 20.71 -4.36 -11.11
CA ALA A 67 21.18 -3.27 -11.98
C ALA A 67 20.03 -2.33 -12.37
N PHE A 68 18.84 -2.87 -12.63
CA PHE A 68 17.66 -2.08 -13.00
C PHE A 68 17.18 -1.18 -11.84
N ARG A 69 17.24 -1.67 -10.59
CA ARG A 69 16.91 -0.86 -9.41
C ARG A 69 17.88 0.28 -9.17
N PHE A 70 19.18 0.00 -9.31
CA PHE A 70 20.21 1.03 -9.20
C PHE A 70 20.02 2.15 -10.23
N LEU A 71 19.72 1.80 -11.49
CA LEU A 71 19.48 2.78 -12.56
C LEU A 71 18.18 3.59 -12.36
N ASN A 72 17.15 3.01 -11.76
CA ASN A 72 15.86 3.69 -11.52
C ASN A 72 15.82 4.52 -10.23
N GLY A 73 16.88 4.49 -9.41
CA GLY A 73 16.96 5.26 -8.17
C GLY A 73 15.88 4.88 -7.15
N ASP A 74 15.47 3.61 -7.16
CA ASP A 74 14.52 2.99 -6.23
C ASP A 74 15.22 1.86 -5.48
N GLY A 75 15.09 1.88 -4.17
CA GLY A 75 15.68 0.88 -3.31
C GLY A 75 14.70 0.22 -2.35
N ARG A 76 15.25 -0.74 -1.62
CA ARG A 76 14.53 -1.52 -0.60
C ARG A 76 14.09 -0.64 0.58
N GLU A 77 14.76 0.47 0.78
CA GLU A 77 14.45 1.51 1.75
C GLU A 77 13.08 2.13 1.48
N ASP A 78 12.63 2.25 0.23
CA ASP A 78 11.35 2.87 -0.12
C ASP A 78 10.13 2.08 0.36
N LEU A 79 10.31 0.82 0.78
CA LEU A 79 9.25 -0.02 1.33
C LEU A 79 8.61 0.55 2.61
N HIS A 80 9.26 1.49 3.29
CA HIS A 80 8.65 2.21 4.42
C HIS A 80 7.35 2.94 4.02
N ASN A 81 7.22 3.33 2.74
CA ASN A 81 6.03 3.99 2.19
C ASN A 81 4.79 3.09 2.14
N LEU A 82 4.91 1.78 2.41
CA LEU A 82 3.76 0.87 2.50
C LEU A 82 3.00 0.98 3.82
N CYS A 83 3.63 1.50 4.88
CA CYS A 83 3.04 1.50 6.22
C CYS A 83 1.69 2.25 6.28
N VAL A 84 1.69 3.51 5.85
CA VAL A 84 0.51 4.38 5.87
C VAL A 84 -0.64 3.84 5.00
N PRO A 85 -0.44 3.49 3.71
CA PRO A 85 -1.54 2.96 2.90
C PRO A 85 -2.09 1.63 3.41
N ILE A 86 -1.26 0.76 4.01
CA ILE A 86 -1.75 -0.48 4.67
C ILE A 86 -2.64 -0.15 5.86
N MET A 87 -2.25 0.80 6.71
CA MET A 87 -3.09 1.19 7.84
C MET A 87 -4.42 1.80 7.38
N LYS A 88 -4.36 2.66 6.35
CA LYS A 88 -5.56 3.27 5.77
C LYS A 88 -6.44 2.25 5.06
N SER A 89 -5.88 1.20 4.46
CA SER A 89 -6.69 0.17 3.83
C SER A 89 -7.52 -0.59 4.87
N ILE A 90 -6.92 -0.90 6.04
CA ILE A 90 -7.63 -1.49 7.18
C ILE A 90 -8.70 -0.50 7.69
N GLU A 91 -8.36 0.77 7.89
CA GLU A 91 -9.28 1.78 8.41
C GLU A 91 -10.50 1.99 7.50
N TRP A 92 -10.32 1.99 6.18
CA TRP A 92 -11.35 2.42 5.23
C TRP A 92 -12.15 1.28 4.62
N TYR A 93 -11.55 0.11 4.44
CA TYR A 93 -12.17 -0.96 3.67
C TYR A 93 -12.43 -2.23 4.49
N TRP A 94 -11.69 -2.49 5.57
CA TRP A 94 -11.91 -3.72 6.33
C TRP A 94 -13.30 -3.76 6.98
N ASN A 95 -14.04 -4.83 6.69
CA ASN A 95 -15.31 -5.14 7.32
C ASN A 95 -15.39 -6.66 7.56
N THR A 96 -15.70 -7.08 8.79
CA THR A 96 -15.78 -8.50 9.17
C THR A 96 -16.91 -9.26 8.47
N GLU A 97 -17.96 -8.56 8.02
CA GLU A 97 -19.10 -9.16 7.33
C GLU A 97 -18.88 -9.27 5.81
N ASP A 98 -17.93 -8.49 5.27
CA ASP A 98 -17.62 -8.46 3.86
C ASP A 98 -16.57 -9.53 3.52
N LYS A 99 -17.06 -10.72 3.14
CA LYS A 99 -16.20 -11.84 2.73
C LYS A 99 -15.36 -11.53 1.49
N GLU A 100 -15.87 -10.66 0.61
CA GLU A 100 -15.19 -10.32 -0.64
C GLU A 100 -13.95 -9.48 -0.35
N ILE A 101 -14.12 -8.39 0.41
CA ILE A 101 -12.98 -7.62 0.91
C ILE A 101 -12.08 -8.50 1.78
N GLY A 102 -12.66 -9.41 2.59
CA GLY A 102 -11.94 -10.42 3.34
C GLY A 102 -10.91 -11.18 2.51
N ALA A 103 -11.32 -11.69 1.34
CA ALA A 103 -10.43 -12.40 0.43
C ALA A 103 -9.28 -11.53 -0.08
N LEU A 104 -9.53 -10.25 -0.39
CA LEU A 104 -8.47 -9.32 -0.83
C LEU A 104 -7.40 -9.11 0.26
N PHE A 105 -7.81 -9.01 1.53
CA PHE A 105 -6.88 -8.92 2.65
C PHE A 105 -6.06 -10.20 2.83
N ASP A 106 -6.68 -11.38 2.67
CA ASP A 106 -5.99 -12.66 2.78
C ASP A 106 -4.96 -12.85 1.65
N TYR A 107 -5.28 -12.42 0.43
CA TYR A 107 -4.30 -12.34 -0.65
C TYR A 107 -3.16 -11.38 -0.32
N ALA A 108 -3.46 -10.20 0.23
CA ALA A 108 -2.44 -9.22 0.57
C ALA A 108 -1.47 -9.74 1.65
N ILE A 109 -1.98 -10.44 2.67
CA ILE A 109 -1.15 -11.11 3.69
C ILE A 109 -0.22 -12.13 3.01
N THR A 110 -0.78 -12.99 2.16
CA THR A 110 0.00 -14.02 1.43
C THR A 110 1.07 -13.40 0.52
N GLY A 111 0.72 -12.34 -0.20
CA GLY A 111 1.64 -11.63 -1.08
C GLY A 111 2.75 -10.91 -0.32
N LEU A 112 2.45 -10.37 0.86
CA LEU A 112 3.44 -9.73 1.73
C LEU A 112 4.41 -10.74 2.34
N ASP A 113 3.93 -11.93 2.69
CA ASP A 113 4.79 -13.04 3.14
C ASP A 113 5.76 -13.49 2.02
N LYS A 114 5.27 -13.55 0.77
CA LYS A 114 6.12 -13.78 -0.40
C LYS A 114 7.15 -12.66 -0.60
N LEU A 115 6.74 -11.40 -0.48
CA LEU A 115 7.66 -10.27 -0.58
C LEU A 115 8.74 -10.35 0.50
N ARG A 116 8.37 -10.64 1.74
CA ARG A 116 9.30 -10.80 2.86
C ARG A 116 10.35 -11.88 2.59
N SER A 117 9.93 -13.02 2.04
CA SER A 117 10.85 -14.12 1.68
C SER A 117 11.91 -13.75 0.62
N THR A 118 11.73 -12.61 -0.06
CA THR A 118 12.69 -12.08 -1.03
C THR A 118 13.87 -11.35 -0.38
N TYR A 119 13.76 -11.00 0.91
CA TYR A 119 14.78 -10.28 1.66
C TYR A 119 15.43 -11.18 2.73
N PRO A 120 16.68 -10.90 3.15
CA PRO A 120 17.30 -11.64 4.24
C PRO A 120 16.47 -11.55 5.52
N ALA A 121 16.28 -12.69 6.20
CA ALA A 121 15.37 -12.82 7.35
C ALA A 121 15.66 -11.84 8.50
N ASN A 122 16.92 -11.49 8.73
CA ASN A 122 17.34 -10.58 9.81
C ASN A 122 17.58 -9.14 9.33
N SER A 123 17.02 -8.76 8.18
CA SER A 123 17.12 -7.39 7.68
C SER A 123 16.02 -6.51 8.31
N ILE A 124 16.32 -5.21 8.46
CA ILE A 124 15.33 -4.20 8.91
C ILE A 124 14.06 -4.28 8.05
N ILE A 125 14.22 -4.46 6.74
CA ILE A 125 13.10 -4.61 5.80
C ILE A 125 12.25 -5.84 6.09
N SER A 126 12.87 -6.99 6.38
CA SER A 126 12.11 -8.19 6.75
C SER A 126 11.26 -7.92 8.00
N HIS A 127 11.84 -7.27 9.02
CA HIS A 127 11.10 -6.88 10.22
C HIS A 127 9.99 -5.86 9.94
N CYS A 128 10.20 -4.90 9.03
CA CYS A 128 9.14 -3.97 8.60
C CYS A 128 8.00 -4.70 7.90
N LEU A 129 8.31 -5.64 7.01
CA LEU A 129 7.31 -6.45 6.30
C LEU A 129 6.56 -7.39 7.24
N ASP A 130 7.24 -7.97 8.23
CA ASP A 130 6.59 -8.74 9.31
C ASP A 130 5.59 -7.87 10.09
N LEU A 131 5.96 -6.63 10.43
CA LEU A 131 5.07 -5.69 11.10
C LEU A 131 3.84 -5.35 10.25
N TYR A 132 4.03 -5.11 8.95
CA TYR A 132 2.94 -4.83 8.03
C TYR A 132 1.99 -6.03 7.88
N SER A 133 2.54 -7.25 7.84
CA SER A 133 1.75 -8.49 7.83
C SER A 133 0.92 -8.60 9.10
N GLN A 134 1.51 -8.30 10.26
CA GLN A 134 0.79 -8.27 11.54
C GLN A 134 -0.35 -7.25 11.57
N TYR A 135 -0.20 -6.07 10.95
CA TYR A 135 -1.30 -5.11 10.83
C TYR A 135 -2.47 -5.69 10.05
N LEU A 136 -2.21 -6.29 8.88
CA LEU A 136 -3.23 -6.92 8.06
C LEU A 136 -3.86 -8.15 8.74
N VAL A 137 -3.10 -8.93 9.51
CA VAL A 137 -3.61 -10.10 10.24
C VAL A 137 -4.47 -9.69 11.42
N CYS A 138 -4.00 -8.73 12.21
CA CYS A 138 -4.70 -8.28 13.41
C CYS A 138 -5.94 -7.44 13.08
N LYS A 139 -5.98 -6.78 11.92
CA LYS A 139 -7.07 -5.88 11.49
C LYS A 139 -7.42 -4.80 12.53
N LYS A 140 -6.46 -4.46 13.40
CA LYS A 140 -6.63 -3.50 14.50
C LYS A 140 -5.95 -2.19 14.13
N VAL A 141 -6.75 -1.21 13.73
CA VAL A 141 -6.35 0.19 13.80
C VAL A 141 -6.80 0.71 15.15
N LYS A 142 -5.86 1.16 16.00
CA LYS A 142 -6.27 2.03 17.12
C LYS A 142 -6.85 3.29 16.47
N LYS A 143 -8.16 3.52 16.59
CA LYS A 143 -8.74 4.82 16.27
C LYS A 143 -8.02 5.83 17.16
N MET A 144 -7.27 6.74 16.56
CA MET A 144 -6.69 7.86 17.28
C MET A 144 -7.81 8.88 17.42
N ASP A 145 -8.29 9.10 18.64
CA ASP A 145 -9.34 10.08 18.90
C ASP A 145 -8.85 11.48 18.49
N GLU A 146 -9.57 12.16 17.61
CA GLU A 146 -9.22 13.47 17.02
C GLU A 146 -9.28 14.66 18.01
N ASN A 147 -9.44 14.41 19.31
CA ASN A 147 -9.73 15.45 20.31
C ASN A 147 -8.53 15.93 21.16
N THR A 148 -7.31 15.94 20.62
CA THR A 148 -6.18 16.57 21.33
C THR A 148 -5.24 17.35 20.41
N THR A 149 -5.64 18.56 20.00
CA THR A 149 -4.75 19.74 20.10
C THR A 149 -5.49 21.04 19.72
N THR A 150 -6.02 21.71 20.74
CA THR A 150 -6.29 23.14 20.68
C THR A 150 -4.95 23.87 20.73
N SER A 151 -4.65 24.69 19.70
CA SER A 151 -3.79 25.90 19.69
C SER A 151 -2.65 25.92 18.66
N LYS A 152 -2.94 26.38 17.43
CA LYS A 152 -2.07 27.24 16.57
C LYS A 152 -2.82 27.67 15.27
N LYS A 153 -3.89 28.45 15.46
CA LYS A 153 -4.92 28.73 14.45
C LYS A 153 -4.53 29.89 13.51
N LYS A 154 -3.61 29.66 12.55
CA LYS A 154 -3.58 30.47 11.29
C LYS A 154 -2.82 29.85 10.11
N LYS A 155 -1.74 29.07 10.34
CA LYS A 155 -1.09 28.24 9.29
C LYS A 155 -1.71 26.84 9.17
N ILE A 156 -2.37 26.37 10.23
CA ILE A 156 -3.00 25.05 10.33
C ILE A 156 -4.27 24.94 9.48
N ALA A 157 -4.95 26.05 9.17
CA ALA A 157 -6.24 26.00 8.48
C ALA A 157 -6.12 25.54 7.01
N THR A 158 -5.09 25.99 6.30
CA THR A 158 -4.81 25.57 4.91
C THR A 158 -4.24 24.14 4.85
N GLU A 159 -3.33 23.78 5.76
CA GLU A 159 -2.76 22.43 5.83
C GLU A 159 -3.83 21.36 6.17
N ILE A 160 -4.76 21.64 7.10
CA ILE A 160 -5.89 20.73 7.41
C ILE A 160 -6.87 20.63 6.23
N GLU A 161 -7.07 21.70 5.47
CA GLU A 161 -7.99 21.68 4.32
C GLU A 161 -7.42 20.83 3.17
N ASP A 162 -6.11 20.92 2.91
CA ASP A 162 -5.43 20.16 1.87
C ASP A 162 -5.32 18.67 2.22
N ASP A 163 -5.05 18.33 3.49
CA ASP A 163 -5.11 16.94 3.98
C ASP A 163 -6.51 16.34 3.80
N ASN A 164 -7.56 17.12 4.06
CA ASN A 164 -8.94 16.69 3.83
C ASN A 164 -9.25 16.49 2.34
N LYS A 165 -8.72 17.32 1.44
CA LYS A 165 -8.93 17.17 -0.02
C LYS A 165 -8.27 15.90 -0.56
N ILE A 166 -7.01 15.65 -0.21
CA ILE A 166 -6.29 14.44 -0.63
C ILE A 166 -6.98 13.19 -0.07
N HIS A 167 -7.34 13.21 1.21
CA HIS A 167 -8.05 12.10 1.86
C HIS A 167 -9.39 11.79 1.19
N ASN A 168 -10.21 12.82 0.91
CA ASN A 168 -11.47 12.67 0.21
C ASN A 168 -11.29 12.15 -1.22
N PHE A 169 -10.27 12.63 -1.93
CA PHE A 169 -9.93 12.13 -3.26
C PHE A 169 -9.57 10.64 -3.22
N LEU A 170 -8.68 10.23 -2.30
CA LEU A 170 -8.29 8.82 -2.17
C LEU A 170 -9.49 7.90 -1.86
N LYS A 171 -10.40 8.33 -0.98
CA LYS A 171 -11.62 7.55 -0.67
C LYS A 171 -12.57 7.40 -1.85
N THR A 172 -12.54 8.32 -2.82
CA THR A 172 -13.42 8.32 -3.99
C THR A 172 -12.75 7.76 -5.25
N LEU A 173 -11.43 7.55 -5.21
CA LEU A 173 -10.63 7.08 -6.34
C LEU A 173 -11.10 5.72 -6.87
N TRP A 174 -11.49 4.82 -5.97
CA TRP A 174 -12.07 3.52 -6.32
C TRP A 174 -13.56 3.47 -6.02
N THR A 175 -14.33 3.05 -7.02
CA THR A 175 -15.73 2.71 -6.82
C THR A 175 -15.88 1.31 -6.24
N PRO A 176 -16.96 1.04 -5.46
CA PRO A 176 -17.23 -0.31 -4.96
C PRO A 176 -17.34 -1.36 -6.07
N ARG A 177 -17.85 -0.96 -7.24
CA ARG A 177 -17.97 -1.85 -8.41
C ARG A 177 -16.60 -2.23 -8.99
N GLU A 178 -15.68 -1.28 -9.12
CA GLU A 178 -14.33 -1.57 -9.59
C GLU A 178 -13.63 -2.54 -8.62
N ILE A 179 -13.73 -2.29 -7.32
CA ILE A 179 -13.16 -3.16 -6.28
C ILE A 179 -13.73 -4.59 -6.41
N HIS A 180 -15.05 -4.71 -6.53
CA HIS A 180 -15.72 -6.00 -6.76
C HIS A 180 -15.16 -6.72 -8.00
N ILE A 181 -15.06 -6.03 -9.14
CA ILE A 181 -14.52 -6.61 -10.38
C ILE A 181 -13.09 -7.13 -10.19
N ILE A 182 -12.22 -6.37 -9.51
CA ILE A 182 -10.85 -6.80 -9.22
C ILE A 182 -10.86 -8.09 -8.40
N ILE A 183 -11.64 -8.13 -7.32
CA ILE A 183 -11.66 -9.28 -6.41
C ILE A 183 -12.23 -10.52 -7.08
N GLN A 184 -13.33 -10.39 -7.82
CA GLN A 184 -13.87 -11.50 -8.62
C GLN A 184 -12.86 -12.00 -9.66
N THR A 185 -12.10 -11.10 -10.28
CA THR A 185 -11.06 -11.47 -11.24
C THR A 185 -9.91 -12.24 -10.57
N MET A 186 -9.53 -11.87 -9.34
CA MET A 186 -8.52 -12.57 -8.55
C MET A 186 -9.01 -13.97 -8.10
N LEU A 187 -10.25 -14.06 -7.61
CA LEU A 187 -10.88 -15.33 -7.22
C LEU A 187 -10.99 -16.29 -8.40
N GLU A 188 -11.42 -15.78 -9.54
CA GLU A 188 -11.51 -16.53 -10.78
C GLU A 188 -10.13 -17.05 -11.23
N TYR A 189 -9.10 -16.19 -11.15
CA TYR A 189 -7.72 -16.59 -11.44
C TYR A 189 -7.25 -17.70 -10.49
N GLU A 190 -7.49 -17.56 -9.18
CA GLU A 190 -7.14 -18.56 -8.18
C GLU A 190 -7.80 -19.92 -8.46
N SER A 191 -9.08 -19.92 -8.81
CA SER A 191 -9.83 -21.15 -9.11
C SER A 191 -9.28 -21.92 -10.33
N LYS A 192 -8.61 -21.21 -11.25
CA LYS A 192 -8.08 -21.73 -12.52
C LYS A 192 -6.56 -21.89 -12.55
N LEU A 193 -5.86 -21.62 -11.45
CA LEU A 193 -4.40 -21.70 -11.31
C LEU A 193 -3.77 -23.02 -11.81
N LYS A 194 -4.54 -24.12 -11.85
CA LYS A 194 -4.04 -25.45 -12.21
C LYS A 194 -4.11 -25.79 -13.70
N THR A 195 -4.75 -24.98 -14.55
CA THR A 195 -5.19 -25.44 -15.88
C THR A 195 -4.78 -24.59 -17.08
N ASN A 196 -4.43 -23.30 -16.96
CA ASN A 196 -4.12 -22.49 -18.17
C ASN A 196 -3.15 -21.31 -17.95
N LYS A 197 -2.09 -21.24 -18.77
CA LYS A 197 -1.08 -20.16 -18.77
C LYS A 197 -1.63 -18.82 -19.29
N GLN A 198 -2.75 -18.82 -20.02
CA GLN A 198 -3.41 -17.61 -20.53
C GLN A 198 -4.08 -16.77 -19.42
N GLU A 199 -4.25 -17.33 -18.22
CA GLU A 199 -4.87 -16.65 -17.09
C GLU A 199 -4.04 -15.45 -16.58
N MET A 200 -2.72 -15.39 -16.88
CA MET A 200 -1.87 -14.25 -16.53
C MET A 200 -2.36 -12.92 -17.11
N VAL A 201 -3.11 -12.96 -18.23
CA VAL A 201 -3.73 -11.76 -18.82
C VAL A 201 -4.71 -11.09 -17.83
N LYS A 202 -5.37 -11.87 -16.97
CA LYS A 202 -6.27 -11.33 -15.93
C LYS A 202 -5.50 -10.52 -14.90
N LEU A 203 -4.38 -11.04 -14.41
CA LEU A 203 -3.50 -10.31 -13.48
C LEU A 203 -2.94 -9.04 -14.12
N HIS A 204 -2.58 -9.10 -15.41
CA HIS A 204 -2.14 -7.93 -16.13
C HIS A 204 -3.24 -6.86 -16.24
N SER A 205 -4.50 -7.27 -16.48
CA SER A 205 -5.62 -6.31 -16.52
C SER A 205 -5.82 -5.58 -15.19
N ILE A 206 -5.64 -6.27 -14.06
CA ILE A 206 -5.68 -5.67 -12.71
C ILE A 206 -4.53 -4.67 -12.54
N LEU A 207 -3.32 -5.00 -13.02
CA LEU A 207 -2.17 -4.10 -12.98
C LEU A 207 -2.38 -2.83 -13.81
N GLU A 208 -3.03 -2.93 -14.96
CA GLU A 208 -3.38 -1.77 -15.78
C GLU A 208 -4.44 -0.90 -15.11
N MET A 209 -5.48 -1.50 -14.53
CA MET A 209 -6.50 -0.76 -13.77
C MET A 209 -5.91 -0.01 -12.58
N THR A 210 -5.06 -0.68 -11.78
CA THR A 210 -4.37 -0.02 -10.66
C THR A 210 -3.39 1.05 -11.13
N SER A 211 -2.68 0.83 -12.25
CA SER A 211 -1.80 1.85 -12.84
C SER A 211 -2.58 3.09 -13.29
N ALA A 212 -3.80 2.92 -13.83
CA ALA A 212 -4.67 4.05 -14.18
C ALA A 212 -5.03 4.90 -12.96
N LYS A 213 -5.41 4.27 -11.84
CA LYS A 213 -5.72 4.97 -10.57
C LYS A 213 -4.52 5.70 -9.99
N GLU A 214 -3.33 5.12 -10.07
CA GLU A 214 -2.09 5.79 -9.64
C GLU A 214 -1.74 6.99 -10.53
N MET A 215 -2.03 6.92 -11.83
CA MET A 215 -1.87 8.07 -12.74
C MET A 215 -2.86 9.19 -12.41
N GLU A 216 -4.13 8.84 -12.12
CA GLU A 216 -5.13 9.80 -11.65
C GLU A 216 -4.67 10.49 -10.35
N LEU A 217 -4.17 9.73 -9.38
CA LEU A 217 -3.58 10.28 -8.15
C LEU A 217 -2.39 11.20 -8.44
N SER A 218 -1.46 10.78 -9.29
CA SER A 218 -0.29 11.60 -9.63
C SER A 218 -0.70 12.91 -10.31
N ALA A 219 -1.70 12.87 -11.20
CA ALA A 219 -2.24 14.05 -11.85
C ALA A 219 -2.93 14.99 -10.85
N PHE A 220 -3.75 14.43 -9.95
CA PHE A 220 -4.39 15.17 -8.87
C PHE A 220 -3.38 15.90 -7.99
N LEU A 221 -2.34 15.19 -7.52
CA LEU A 221 -1.30 15.76 -6.67
C LEU A 221 -0.48 16.85 -7.37
N LYS A 222 -0.15 16.68 -8.66
CA LYS A 222 0.54 17.72 -9.44
C LYS A 222 -0.32 18.97 -9.61
N GLY A 223 -1.62 18.82 -9.85
CA GLY A 223 -2.56 19.94 -9.93
C GLY A 223 -2.66 20.71 -8.61
N HIS A 224 -2.67 20.00 -7.48
CA HIS A 224 -2.71 20.61 -6.15
C HIS A 224 -1.38 21.28 -5.79
N ALA A 225 -0.24 20.64 -6.06
CA ALA A 225 1.09 21.20 -5.80
C ALA A 225 1.40 22.45 -6.64
N THR A 226 0.81 22.57 -7.84
CA THR A 226 0.98 23.75 -8.71
C THR A 226 0.02 24.91 -8.32
N SER A 227 -0.98 24.63 -7.49
CA SER A 227 -1.98 25.61 -7.02
C SER A 227 -1.63 26.25 -5.67
N LEU A 228 -0.51 25.84 -5.05
CA LEU A 228 0.07 26.39 -3.81
C LEU A 228 1.23 27.35 -4.13
#